data_AF-A0A388QUJ2-F1
#
_entry.id   AF-A0A388QUJ2-F1
#
_cell.length_a   1.000
_cell.length_b   1.000
_cell.length_c   1.000
_cell.angle_alpha   90.00
_cell.angle_beta   90.00
_cell.angle_gamma   90.00
#
_symmetry.space_group_name_H-M   'P 1'
#
loop_
_entity.id
_entity.type
_entity.pdbx_description
1 polymer ?
#
loop_
_entity_poly.entity_id
_entity_poly.type
_entity_poly.pdbx_seq_one_letter_code
_entity_poly.pdbx_strand_id
1 'polypeptide(L)'
;MSSPRLSLPRQAHLGLAVGVVYGLVCRLLFNTKGYPSEGLNKELWAIMSLSFTFLVPMALGFLVIWFGESEKSWVRRVFQPWLAGIAFMVAAIAFHLEGAICVYVWLPLVWFMSSLGGLLAGALRDARASDGSKRLCVAAVALLPFAAGPLESLRERETEIRTAHTSIEIAASPAQVWRQIRSVPRITEAEHGPSWSHRLGFPRPTEAVLEGTGVGSVRYARFEGDVLFVEKVTEWEENKRLSFSIAADTKNIPPTTFDEHVTIGGPYFDVLHGTYWIEALGPDRVVLHLSSDQRLSTGFNFYSQWWTVWLMNDLQSYILRIIKARAERDR
;
A
#
# COMPACT_ATOMS: atom_id res chain seq x y z
N MET A 1 18.44 -47.26 -2.37
CA MET A 1 18.20 -46.67 -3.71
C MET A 1 18.40 -45.17 -3.61
N SER A 2 19.54 -44.67 -4.07
CA SER A 2 19.82 -43.23 -4.15
C SER A 2 18.96 -42.61 -5.25
N SER A 3 18.12 -41.62 -4.90
CA SER A 3 17.40 -40.82 -5.88
C SER A 3 18.38 -40.20 -6.89
N PRO A 4 18.04 -40.14 -8.20
CA PRO A 4 18.90 -39.51 -9.19
C PRO A 4 19.09 -38.04 -8.80
N ARG A 5 20.35 -37.63 -8.54
CA ARG A 5 20.68 -36.24 -8.26
C ARG A 5 20.35 -35.42 -9.51
N LEU A 6 19.37 -34.52 -9.41
CA LEU A 6 19.03 -33.57 -10.48
C LEU A 6 20.28 -32.77 -10.89
N SER A 7 20.42 -32.46 -12.18
CA SER A 7 21.48 -31.55 -12.67
C SER A 7 21.37 -30.18 -12.00
N LEU A 8 22.51 -29.51 -11.79
CA LEU A 8 22.61 -28.18 -11.13
C LEU A 8 21.51 -27.17 -11.52
N PRO A 9 21.22 -26.91 -12.81
CA PRO A 9 20.16 -25.96 -13.20
C PRO A 9 18.76 -26.45 -12.80
N ARG A 10 18.49 -27.75 -12.94
CA ARG A 10 17.18 -28.35 -12.56
C ARG A 10 16.90 -28.20 -11.06
N GLN A 11 17.92 -28.26 -10.20
CA GLN A 11 17.76 -28.01 -8.77
C GLN A 11 17.37 -26.56 -8.50
N ALA A 12 18.08 -25.60 -9.09
CA ALA A 12 17.76 -24.18 -8.93
C ALA A 12 16.33 -23.85 -9.40
N HIS A 13 15.90 -24.39 -10.54
CA HIS A 13 14.52 -24.25 -11.03
C HIS A 13 13.49 -24.89 -10.10
N LEU A 14 13.80 -26.05 -9.51
CA LEU A 14 12.93 -26.68 -8.51
C LEU A 14 12.74 -25.78 -7.29
N GLY A 15 13.83 -25.21 -6.75
CA GLY A 15 13.75 -24.28 -5.62
C GLY A 15 12.89 -23.06 -5.93
N LEU A 16 13.09 -22.44 -7.10
CA LEU A 16 12.27 -21.31 -7.56
C LEU A 16 10.79 -21.70 -7.67
N ALA A 17 10.47 -22.83 -8.31
CA ALA A 17 9.10 -23.30 -8.47
C ALA A 17 8.42 -23.56 -7.12
N VAL A 18 9.11 -24.22 -6.19
CA VAL A 18 8.60 -24.46 -4.83
C VAL A 18 8.31 -23.14 -4.11
N GLY A 19 9.21 -22.17 -4.19
CA GLY A 19 9.01 -20.86 -3.57
C GLY A 19 7.79 -20.12 -4.12
N VAL A 20 7.66 -20.07 -5.46
CA VAL A 20 6.52 -19.40 -6.13
C VAL A 20 5.20 -20.07 -5.78
N VAL A 21 5.14 -21.40 -5.87
CA VAL A 21 3.93 -22.17 -5.53
C VAL A 21 3.57 -21.96 -4.05
N TYR A 22 4.55 -22.00 -3.15
CA TYR A 22 4.33 -21.74 -1.74
C TYR A 22 3.75 -20.34 -1.49
N GLY A 23 4.33 -19.30 -2.10
CA GLY A 23 3.82 -17.92 -2.00
C GLY A 23 2.38 -17.80 -2.48
N LEU A 24 2.06 -18.35 -3.66
CA LEU A 24 0.70 -18.33 -4.21
C LEU A 24 -0.28 -19.10 -3.32
N VAL A 25 0.09 -20.28 -2.83
CA VAL A 25 -0.74 -21.07 -1.92
C VAL A 25 -0.99 -20.30 -0.62
N CYS A 26 0.04 -19.70 -0.02
CA CYS A 26 -0.13 -18.88 1.18
C CYS A 26 -1.04 -17.68 0.91
N ARG A 27 -0.89 -17.02 -0.24
CA ARG A 27 -1.75 -15.90 -0.65
C ARG A 27 -3.21 -16.29 -0.85
N LEU A 28 -3.49 -17.52 -1.27
CA LEU A 28 -4.87 -18.02 -1.41
C LEU A 28 -5.46 -18.47 -0.06
N LEU A 29 -4.62 -19.00 0.85
CA LEU A 29 -5.05 -19.46 2.17
C LEU A 29 -5.26 -18.31 3.16
N PHE A 30 -4.40 -17.30 3.13
CA PHE A 30 -4.61 -16.04 3.82
C PHE A 30 -5.65 -15.25 3.03
N ASN A 31 -6.91 -15.39 3.41
CA ASN A 31 -8.05 -14.87 2.66
C ASN A 31 -8.60 -13.59 3.29
N THR A 32 -9.06 -12.68 2.44
CA THR A 32 -9.64 -11.37 2.75
C THR A 32 -11.11 -11.42 3.12
N LYS A 33 -11.82 -12.50 2.75
CA LYS A 33 -13.28 -12.65 2.86
C LYS A 33 -13.83 -12.80 4.29
N GLY A 34 -13.15 -12.23 5.27
CA GLY A 34 -13.56 -12.22 6.66
C GLY A 34 -13.66 -10.80 7.19
N TYR A 35 -14.47 -9.93 6.59
CA TYR A 35 -15.05 -8.84 7.39
C TYR A 35 -16.34 -9.36 8.02
N PRO A 36 -16.40 -9.49 9.36
CA PRO A 36 -17.66 -9.76 10.02
C PRO A 36 -18.49 -8.47 10.04
N SER A 37 -19.67 -8.53 9.44
CA SER A 37 -20.83 -7.92 10.08
C SER A 37 -20.84 -8.36 11.53
N GLU A 38 -20.64 -7.42 12.47
CA GLU A 38 -20.86 -7.56 13.91
C GLU A 38 -20.70 -8.97 14.49
N GLY A 39 -19.48 -9.36 14.89
CA GLY A 39 -19.30 -10.58 15.67
C GLY A 39 -17.87 -11.13 15.67
N LEU A 40 -17.29 -11.20 16.87
CA LEU A 40 -16.24 -12.08 17.45
C LEU A 40 -15.34 -13.00 16.58
N ASN A 41 -15.12 -12.74 15.29
CA ASN A 41 -14.16 -13.49 14.48
C ASN A 41 -12.94 -12.60 14.23
N LYS A 42 -11.99 -12.62 15.17
CA LYS A 42 -10.66 -12.05 14.99
C LYS A 42 -10.04 -12.70 13.74
N GLU A 43 -9.60 -11.90 12.77
CA GLU A 43 -9.08 -12.39 11.49
C GLU A 43 -7.80 -13.24 11.71
N LEU A 44 -7.93 -14.56 11.69
CA LEU A 44 -6.83 -15.49 11.98
C LEU A 44 -5.73 -15.50 10.91
N TRP A 45 -6.10 -15.22 9.65
CA TRP A 45 -5.21 -15.29 8.49
C TRP A 45 -5.38 -14.07 7.58
N ALA A 46 -5.34 -12.88 8.16
CA ALA A 46 -5.39 -11.61 7.43
C ALA A 46 -4.14 -11.41 6.57
N ILE A 47 -4.29 -10.84 5.38
CA ILE A 47 -3.16 -10.48 4.51
C ILE A 47 -2.42 -9.26 5.08
N MET A 48 -3.14 -8.32 5.68
CA MET A 48 -2.59 -7.16 6.40
C MET A 48 -2.08 -7.50 7.81
N SER A 49 -1.42 -8.67 7.94
CA SER A 49 -0.84 -9.19 9.18
C SER A 49 0.69 -9.26 9.10
N LEU A 50 1.37 -9.24 10.23
CA LEU A 50 2.80 -9.53 10.35
C LEU A 50 3.11 -10.93 9.84
N SER A 51 2.24 -11.88 10.16
CA SER A 51 2.39 -13.29 9.80
C SER A 51 2.47 -13.48 8.29
N PHE A 52 1.55 -12.88 7.54
CA PHE A 52 1.60 -12.91 6.08
C PHE A 52 2.76 -12.06 5.54
N THR A 53 2.82 -10.80 5.96
CA THR A 53 3.66 -9.78 5.33
C THR A 53 5.16 -10.04 5.52
N PHE A 54 5.56 -10.63 6.65
CA PHE A 54 6.98 -10.88 6.98
C PHE A 54 7.36 -12.36 6.90
N LEU A 55 6.54 -13.26 7.44
CA LEU A 55 6.94 -14.67 7.57
C LEU A 55 6.77 -15.46 6.28
N VAL A 56 5.80 -15.13 5.42
CA VAL A 56 5.63 -15.81 4.12
C VAL A 56 6.83 -15.55 3.20
N PRO A 57 7.32 -14.30 3.00
CA PRO A 57 8.52 -14.07 2.21
C PRO A 57 9.78 -14.74 2.79
N MET A 58 9.91 -14.76 4.13
CA MET A 58 11.00 -15.47 4.80
C MET A 58 10.94 -16.97 4.53
N ALA A 59 9.77 -17.60 4.69
CA ALA A 59 9.59 -19.02 4.41
C ALA A 59 9.80 -19.34 2.92
N LEU A 60 9.31 -18.49 2.02
CA LEU A 60 9.56 -18.58 0.58
C LEU A 60 11.06 -18.60 0.30
N GLY A 61 11.82 -17.63 0.82
CA GLY A 61 13.27 -17.57 0.60
C GLY A 61 14.02 -18.76 1.19
N PHE A 62 13.57 -19.23 2.36
CA PHE A 62 14.08 -20.46 2.95
C PHE A 62 13.89 -21.67 2.03
N LEU A 63 12.67 -21.87 1.51
CA LEU A 63 12.34 -23.01 0.64
C LEU A 63 13.11 -22.97 -0.69
N VAL A 64 13.28 -21.79 -1.28
CA VAL A 64 14.02 -21.60 -2.53
C VAL A 64 15.45 -22.11 -2.39
N ILE A 65 16.14 -21.71 -1.32
CA ILE A 65 17.51 -22.16 -1.06
C ILE A 65 17.54 -23.60 -0.58
N TRP A 66 16.57 -24.00 0.25
CA TRP A 66 16.54 -25.35 0.79
C TRP A 66 16.44 -26.43 -0.28
N PHE A 67 15.66 -26.20 -1.34
CA PHE A 67 15.49 -27.15 -2.44
C PHE A 67 16.34 -26.81 -3.67
N GLY A 68 16.82 -25.57 -3.78
CA GLY A 68 17.52 -25.07 -4.96
C GLY A 68 19.02 -24.85 -4.83
N GLU A 69 19.58 -24.89 -3.61
CA GLU A 69 21.02 -24.72 -3.42
C GLU A 69 21.79 -25.97 -3.87
N SER A 70 22.64 -25.76 -4.87
CA SER A 70 23.55 -26.78 -5.40
C SER A 70 25.02 -26.50 -5.08
N GLU A 71 25.38 -25.23 -4.85
CA GLU A 71 26.72 -24.77 -4.48
C GLU A 71 26.62 -23.79 -3.32
N LYS A 72 27.55 -23.87 -2.36
CA LYS A 72 27.57 -22.96 -1.21
C LYS A 72 27.98 -21.56 -1.65
N SER A 73 27.03 -20.64 -1.68
CA SER A 73 27.28 -19.25 -2.06
C SER A 73 26.36 -18.31 -1.31
N TRP A 74 26.93 -17.40 -0.52
CA TRP A 74 26.16 -16.38 0.19
C TRP A 74 25.38 -15.47 -0.77
N VAL A 75 25.96 -15.16 -1.93
CA VAL A 75 25.31 -14.35 -2.98
C VAL A 75 24.04 -15.05 -3.47
N ARG A 76 24.11 -16.34 -3.79
CA ARG A 76 22.91 -17.09 -4.21
C ARG A 76 21.87 -17.17 -3.10
N ARG A 77 22.29 -17.38 -1.85
CA ARG A 77 21.40 -17.41 -0.68
C ARG A 77 20.60 -16.13 -0.49
N VAL A 78 21.14 -14.98 -0.88
CA VAL A 78 20.48 -13.67 -0.79
C VAL A 78 19.64 -13.37 -2.04
N PHE A 79 20.22 -13.49 -3.23
CA PHE A 79 19.60 -12.98 -4.46
C PHE A 79 18.72 -13.99 -5.21
N GLN A 80 18.94 -15.29 -5.06
CA GLN A 80 18.08 -16.30 -5.72
C GLN A 80 16.63 -16.27 -5.19
N PRO A 81 16.36 -16.07 -3.89
CA PRO A 81 15.02 -15.83 -3.38
C PRO A 81 14.28 -14.65 -4.03
N TRP A 82 15.00 -13.61 -4.45
CA TRP A 82 14.37 -12.44 -5.07
C TRP A 82 13.72 -12.78 -6.39
N LEU A 83 14.30 -13.70 -7.18
CA LEU A 83 13.71 -14.17 -8.43
C LEU A 83 12.38 -14.89 -8.18
N ALA A 84 12.31 -15.73 -7.15
CA ALA A 84 11.06 -16.38 -6.76
C ALA A 84 10.04 -15.36 -6.21
N GLY A 85 10.49 -14.39 -5.40
CA GLY A 85 9.65 -13.31 -4.89
C GLY A 85 9.03 -12.48 -6.02
N ILE A 86 9.84 -12.06 -7.01
CA ILE A 86 9.36 -11.33 -8.19
C ILE A 86 8.39 -12.18 -9.00
N ALA A 87 8.73 -13.45 -9.27
CA ALA A 87 7.86 -14.35 -10.02
C ALA A 87 6.51 -14.58 -9.32
N PHE A 88 6.52 -14.70 -7.98
CA PHE A 88 5.31 -14.76 -7.17
C PHE A 88 4.47 -13.48 -7.30
N MET A 89 5.08 -12.30 -7.19
CA MET A 89 4.38 -11.01 -7.33
C MET A 89 3.79 -10.81 -8.72
N VAL A 90 4.54 -11.14 -9.78
CA VAL A 90 4.07 -11.08 -11.16
C VAL A 90 2.89 -12.03 -11.36
N ALA A 91 2.96 -13.25 -10.81
CA ALA A 91 1.84 -14.18 -10.84
C ALA A 91 0.62 -13.64 -10.07
N ALA A 92 0.82 -13.03 -8.90
CA ALA A 92 -0.27 -12.44 -8.12
C ALA A 92 -1.01 -11.33 -8.90
N ILE A 93 -0.28 -10.46 -9.61
CA ILE A 93 -0.88 -9.47 -10.51
C ILE A 93 -1.61 -10.14 -11.68
N ALA A 94 -0.97 -11.12 -12.34
CA ALA A 94 -1.54 -11.80 -13.50
C ALA A 94 -2.84 -12.56 -13.18
N PHE A 95 -2.98 -13.05 -11.95
CA PHE A 95 -4.21 -13.68 -11.45
C PHE A 95 -5.19 -12.69 -10.80
N HIS A 96 -4.95 -11.38 -10.89
CA HIS A 96 -5.75 -10.33 -10.26
C HIS A 96 -5.95 -10.53 -8.75
N LEU A 97 -4.95 -11.09 -8.08
CA LEU A 97 -4.96 -11.29 -6.62
C LEU A 97 -4.53 -10.01 -5.89
N GLU A 98 -3.62 -9.23 -6.47
CA GLU A 98 -3.04 -8.03 -5.85
C GLU A 98 -2.97 -6.88 -6.87
N GLY A 99 -3.16 -5.65 -6.37
CA GLY A 99 -2.94 -4.43 -7.12
C GLY A 99 -1.45 -4.05 -7.21
N ALA A 100 -1.12 -3.21 -8.20
CA ALA A 100 0.26 -2.76 -8.41
C ALA A 100 0.82 -1.96 -7.22
N ILE A 101 -0.02 -1.19 -6.51
CA ILE A 101 0.37 -0.46 -5.30
C ILE A 101 0.85 -1.44 -4.21
N CYS A 102 0.09 -2.49 -3.91
CA CYS A 102 0.42 -3.48 -2.88
C CYS A 102 1.75 -4.17 -3.19
N VAL A 103 1.95 -4.57 -4.45
CA VAL A 103 3.21 -5.18 -4.89
C VAL A 103 4.38 -4.22 -4.72
N TYR A 104 4.24 -2.97 -5.14
CA TYR A 104 5.31 -1.98 -5.03
C TYR A 104 5.69 -1.72 -3.57
N VAL A 105 4.69 -1.57 -2.70
CA VAL A 105 4.87 -1.37 -1.26
C VAL A 105 5.45 -2.62 -0.59
N TRP A 106 5.09 -3.83 -1.01
CA TRP A 106 5.54 -5.06 -0.35
C TRP A 106 6.90 -5.57 -0.87
N LEU A 107 7.27 -5.25 -2.11
CA LEU A 107 8.48 -5.74 -2.77
C LEU A 107 9.79 -5.53 -1.97
N PRO A 108 10.08 -4.35 -1.40
CA PRO A 108 11.29 -4.14 -0.60
C PRO A 108 11.35 -5.08 0.61
N LEU A 109 10.20 -5.32 1.24
CA LEU A 109 10.10 -6.23 2.36
C LEU A 109 10.28 -7.68 1.92
N VAL A 110 9.71 -8.08 0.78
CA VAL A 110 9.91 -9.42 0.22
C VAL A 110 11.37 -9.70 -0.04
N TRP A 111 12.11 -8.76 -0.65
CA TRP A 111 13.55 -8.93 -0.85
C TRP A 111 14.30 -9.08 0.47
N PHE A 112 14.04 -8.21 1.44
CA PHE A 112 14.73 -8.27 2.73
C PHE A 112 14.42 -9.57 3.49
N MET A 113 13.15 -9.90 3.68
CA MET A 113 12.72 -11.09 4.43
C MET A 113 13.11 -12.40 3.73
N SER A 114 12.97 -12.48 2.40
CA SER A 114 13.36 -13.68 1.66
C SER A 114 14.88 -13.91 1.68
N SER A 115 15.68 -12.84 1.75
CA SER A 115 17.13 -12.94 1.97
C SER A 115 17.45 -13.57 3.33
N LEU A 116 16.76 -13.13 4.40
CA LEU A 116 16.93 -13.71 5.73
C LEU A 116 16.55 -15.20 5.73
N GLY A 117 15.45 -15.55 5.07
CA GLY A 117 15.03 -16.94 4.88
C GLY A 117 16.08 -17.79 4.16
N GLY A 118 16.63 -17.27 3.06
CA GLY A 118 17.65 -17.97 2.27
C GLY A 118 18.97 -18.16 3.04
N LEU A 119 19.40 -17.15 3.81
CA LEU A 119 20.56 -17.26 4.69
C LEU A 119 20.34 -18.29 5.81
N LEU A 120 19.15 -18.30 6.42
CA LEU A 120 18.75 -19.28 7.43
C LEU A 120 18.79 -20.71 6.86
N ALA A 121 18.21 -20.92 5.67
CA ALA A 121 18.26 -22.21 4.99
C ALA A 121 19.69 -22.68 4.75
N GLY A 122 20.57 -21.78 4.29
CA GLY A 122 21.98 -22.06 4.10
C GLY A 122 22.69 -22.49 5.39
N ALA A 123 22.50 -21.73 6.47
CA ALA A 123 23.10 -22.02 7.77
C ALA A 123 22.65 -23.39 8.34
N LEU A 124 21.36 -23.71 8.23
CA LEU A 124 20.81 -24.99 8.69
C LEU A 124 21.26 -26.17 7.82
N ARG A 125 21.45 -25.96 6.51
CA ARG A 125 22.02 -26.99 5.61
C ARG A 125 23.49 -27.27 5.92
N ASP A 126 24.23 -26.24 6.28
CA ASP A 126 25.65 -26.33 6.64
C ASP A 126 25.87 -26.98 8.02
N ALA A 127 24.89 -26.86 8.92
CA ALA A 127 24.91 -27.55 10.20
C ALA A 127 24.85 -29.08 9.99
N ARG A 128 25.66 -29.83 10.78
CA ARG A 128 25.72 -31.30 10.75
C ARG A 128 24.53 -31.97 11.46
N ALA A 129 23.32 -31.50 11.20
CA ALA A 129 22.08 -32.05 11.74
C ALA A 129 21.66 -33.34 11.01
N SER A 130 20.96 -34.22 11.72
CA SER A 130 20.37 -35.45 11.16
C SER A 130 19.31 -35.13 10.09
N ASP A 131 19.04 -36.06 9.18
CA ASP A 131 18.03 -35.88 8.14
C ASP A 131 16.61 -35.71 8.71
N GLY A 132 16.31 -36.31 9.86
CA GLY A 132 15.04 -36.11 10.58
C GLY A 132 14.88 -34.67 11.06
N SER A 133 15.92 -34.12 11.70
CA SER A 133 15.95 -32.72 12.16
C SER A 133 15.78 -31.74 11.00
N LYS A 134 16.42 -32.02 9.86
CA LYS A 134 16.32 -31.22 8.63
C LYS A 134 14.89 -31.14 8.08
N ARG A 135 14.16 -32.26 8.04
CA ARG A 135 12.74 -32.28 7.61
C ARG A 135 11.84 -31.47 8.55
N LEU A 136 12.07 -31.59 9.86
CA LEU A 136 11.33 -30.83 10.86
C LEU A 136 11.56 -29.32 10.69
N CYS A 137 12.80 -28.88 10.40
CA CYS A 137 13.09 -27.46 10.16
C CYS A 137 12.31 -26.91 8.95
N VAL A 138 12.23 -27.66 7.85
CA VAL A 138 11.46 -27.25 6.67
C VAL A 138 9.98 -27.09 7.03
N ALA A 139 9.41 -28.09 7.70
CA ALA A 139 8.01 -28.04 8.12
C ALA A 139 7.74 -26.87 9.08
N ALA A 140 8.63 -26.67 10.06
CA ALA A 140 8.51 -25.59 11.03
C ALA A 140 8.52 -24.22 10.35
N VAL A 141 9.45 -23.95 9.44
CA VAL A 141 9.53 -22.67 8.73
C VAL A 141 8.35 -22.48 7.77
N ALA A 142 7.97 -23.52 7.01
CA ALA A 142 6.86 -23.42 6.06
C ALA A 142 5.50 -23.23 6.74
N LEU A 143 5.30 -23.77 7.95
CA LEU A 143 4.06 -23.66 8.71
C LEU A 143 4.06 -22.47 9.69
N LEU A 144 5.20 -21.82 9.89
CA LEU A 144 5.34 -20.72 10.85
C LEU A 144 4.32 -19.58 10.63
N PRO A 145 4.05 -19.09 9.40
CA PRO A 145 3.04 -18.06 9.18
C PRO A 145 1.65 -18.46 9.69
N PHE A 146 1.28 -19.73 9.54
CA PHE A 146 -0.03 -20.25 9.96
C PHE A 146 -0.15 -20.44 11.46
N ALA A 147 0.96 -20.70 12.15
CA ALA A 147 1.01 -20.75 13.61
C ALA A 147 1.02 -19.33 14.21
N ALA A 148 1.69 -18.39 13.55
CA ALA A 148 1.78 -17.00 14.01
C ALA A 148 0.47 -16.22 13.85
N GLY A 149 -0.29 -16.45 12.77
CA GLY A 149 -1.55 -15.73 12.49
C GLY A 149 -2.55 -15.73 13.66
N PRO A 150 -2.90 -16.90 14.22
CA PRO A 150 -3.77 -16.98 15.40
C PRO A 150 -3.21 -16.23 16.61
N LEU A 151 -1.90 -16.30 16.87
CA LEU A 151 -1.27 -15.59 17.98
C LEU A 151 -1.33 -14.08 17.78
N GLU A 152 -1.14 -13.61 16.56
CA GLU A 152 -1.26 -12.20 16.19
C GLU A 152 -2.70 -11.70 16.38
N SER A 153 -3.70 -12.51 16.02
CA SER A 153 -5.12 -12.18 16.19
C SER A 153 -5.52 -11.92 17.65
N LEU A 154 -4.76 -12.47 18.61
CA LEU A 154 -4.99 -12.21 20.03
C LEU A 154 -4.74 -10.74 20.39
N ARG A 155 -3.86 -10.05 19.66
CA ARG A 155 -3.54 -8.64 19.86
C ARG A 155 -4.53 -7.75 19.09
N GLU A 156 -4.96 -6.66 19.73
CA GLU A 156 -5.74 -5.64 19.03
C GLU A 156 -4.86 -4.91 18.00
N ARG A 157 -5.43 -4.62 16.84
CA ARG A 157 -4.73 -3.83 15.81
C ARG A 157 -4.54 -2.42 16.32
N GLU A 158 -3.30 -1.95 16.28
CA GLU A 158 -3.00 -0.56 16.58
C GLU A 158 -3.63 0.32 15.51
N THR A 159 -4.43 1.29 15.95
CA THR A 159 -4.99 2.30 15.07
C THR A 159 -4.23 3.58 15.31
N GLU A 160 -3.64 4.11 14.24
CA GLU A 160 -2.84 5.32 14.29
C GLU A 160 -3.38 6.37 13.34
N ILE A 161 -3.42 7.62 13.81
CA ILE A 161 -3.71 8.77 12.96
C ILE A 161 -2.40 9.42 12.54
N ARG A 162 -2.24 9.63 11.24
CA ARG A 162 -1.08 10.28 10.65
C ARG A 162 -1.51 11.45 9.79
N THR A 163 -0.69 12.49 9.76
CA THR A 163 -0.93 13.68 8.95
C THR A 163 0.12 13.73 7.85
N ALA A 164 -0.34 13.86 6.60
CA ALA A 164 0.51 14.17 5.46
C ALA A 164 0.36 15.64 5.12
N HIS A 165 1.46 16.32 4.82
CA HIS A 165 1.48 17.77 4.56
C HIS A 165 2.37 18.10 3.37
N THR A 166 1.84 18.95 2.50
CA THR A 166 2.55 19.51 1.36
C THR A 166 2.20 20.98 1.18
N SER A 167 3.07 21.69 0.47
CA SER A 167 2.83 23.09 0.11
C SER A 167 3.43 23.44 -1.24
N ILE A 168 2.92 24.51 -1.84
CA ILE A 168 3.42 25.05 -3.09
C ILE A 168 3.30 26.58 -3.12
N GLU A 169 4.30 27.26 -3.66
CA GLU A 169 4.19 28.70 -3.95
C GLU A 169 3.35 28.92 -5.22
N ILE A 170 2.42 29.86 -5.16
CA ILE A 170 1.54 30.24 -6.27
C ILE A 170 1.64 31.75 -6.47
N ALA A 171 1.93 32.16 -7.70
CA ALA A 171 1.99 33.57 -8.07
C ALA A 171 0.60 34.08 -8.48
N ALA A 172 -0.30 34.11 -7.49
CA ALA A 172 -1.66 34.62 -7.59
C ALA A 172 -2.10 35.20 -6.24
N SER A 173 -3.12 36.05 -6.23
CA SER A 173 -3.73 36.59 -5.01
C SER A 173 -4.45 35.49 -4.20
N PRO A 174 -4.62 35.69 -2.87
CA PRO A 174 -5.41 34.77 -2.05
C PRO A 174 -6.81 34.49 -2.61
N ALA A 175 -7.46 35.49 -3.21
CA ALA A 175 -8.79 35.34 -3.80
C ALA A 175 -8.81 34.48 -5.07
N GLN A 176 -7.76 34.54 -5.90
CA GLN A 176 -7.62 33.64 -7.05
C GLN A 176 -7.45 32.19 -6.60
N VAL A 177 -6.56 31.95 -5.63
CA VAL A 177 -6.33 30.59 -5.10
C VAL A 177 -7.57 30.06 -4.38
N TRP A 178 -8.27 30.91 -3.61
CA TRP A 178 -9.50 30.55 -2.91
C TRP A 178 -10.57 30.00 -3.85
N ARG A 179 -10.79 30.65 -5.00
CA ARG A 179 -11.74 30.16 -6.00
C ARG A 179 -11.42 28.75 -6.48
N GLN A 180 -10.14 28.45 -6.66
CA GLN A 180 -9.67 27.16 -7.16
C GLN A 180 -9.75 26.04 -6.12
N ILE A 181 -9.58 26.33 -4.82
CA ILE A 181 -9.71 25.31 -3.77
C ILE A 181 -11.16 25.09 -3.32
N ARG A 182 -12.02 26.11 -3.45
CA ARG A 182 -13.42 26.03 -3.01
C ARG A 182 -14.22 25.04 -3.83
N SER A 183 -14.10 25.10 -5.15
CA SER A 183 -14.75 24.20 -6.10
C SER A 183 -13.81 24.03 -7.28
N VAL A 184 -13.49 22.78 -7.62
CA VAL A 184 -12.62 22.41 -8.72
C VAL A 184 -13.52 21.91 -9.86
N PRO A 185 -13.76 22.71 -10.91
CA PRO A 185 -14.45 22.22 -12.10
C PRO A 185 -13.69 21.08 -12.75
N ARG A 186 -14.37 20.35 -13.64
CA ARG A 186 -13.80 19.22 -14.38
C ARG A 186 -12.37 19.48 -14.85
N ILE A 187 -11.48 18.56 -14.49
CA ILE A 187 -10.07 18.56 -14.86
C ILE A 187 -9.97 17.92 -16.24
N THR A 188 -9.30 18.61 -17.14
CA THR A 188 -9.07 18.14 -18.51
C THR A 188 -7.79 17.31 -18.58
N GLU A 189 -7.70 16.43 -19.59
CA GLU A 189 -6.50 15.58 -19.77
C GLU A 189 -5.21 16.38 -19.92
N ALA A 190 -5.26 17.59 -20.49
CA ALA A 190 -4.10 18.47 -20.64
C ALA A 190 -3.59 19.07 -19.32
N GLU A 191 -4.41 19.04 -18.26
CA GLU A 191 -4.04 19.53 -16.93
C GLU A 191 -3.40 18.43 -16.06
N HIS A 192 -3.57 17.17 -16.45
CA HIS A 192 -2.95 16.05 -15.77
C HIS A 192 -1.45 16.02 -16.04
N GLY A 193 -0.66 16.07 -14.97
CA GLY A 193 0.78 15.88 -15.01
C GLY A 193 1.22 14.44 -14.67
N PRO A 194 2.54 14.17 -14.61
CA PRO A 194 3.04 12.95 -14.03
C PRO A 194 2.85 12.93 -12.50
N SER A 195 2.51 11.77 -11.96
CA SER A 195 2.52 11.46 -10.53
C SER A 195 2.77 9.97 -10.32
N TRP A 196 3.48 9.64 -9.24
CA TRP A 196 3.78 8.24 -8.92
C TRP A 196 2.55 7.50 -8.41
N SER A 197 1.71 8.14 -7.59
CA SER A 197 0.48 7.53 -7.08
C SER A 197 -0.41 7.04 -8.23
N HIS A 198 -0.59 7.83 -9.28
CA HIS A 198 -1.37 7.44 -10.45
C HIS A 198 -0.71 6.34 -11.30
N ARG A 199 0.62 6.37 -11.45
CA ARG A 199 1.36 5.29 -12.14
C ARG A 199 1.25 3.95 -11.41
N LEU A 200 1.13 3.99 -10.09
CA LEU A 200 0.97 2.80 -9.26
C LEU A 200 -0.48 2.29 -9.23
N GLY A 201 -1.44 3.02 -9.82
CA GLY A 201 -2.83 2.60 -9.96
C GLY A 201 -3.84 3.40 -9.12
N PHE A 202 -3.42 4.47 -8.43
CA PHE A 202 -4.36 5.33 -7.72
C PHE A 202 -5.15 6.18 -8.74
N PRO A 203 -6.50 6.26 -8.66
CA PRO A 203 -7.30 6.95 -9.66
C PRO A 203 -6.98 8.46 -9.68
N ARG A 204 -7.08 9.10 -10.86
CA ARG A 204 -6.86 10.55 -10.98
C ARG A 204 -8.10 11.33 -10.51
N PRO A 205 -7.95 12.50 -9.87
CA PRO A 205 -9.08 13.37 -9.56
C PRO A 205 -9.68 13.91 -10.86
N THR A 206 -11.00 13.92 -10.97
CA THR A 206 -11.71 14.41 -12.17
C THR A 206 -12.43 15.73 -11.91
N GLU A 207 -13.01 15.92 -10.72
CA GLU A 207 -13.64 17.18 -10.29
C GLU A 207 -13.88 17.19 -8.78
N ALA A 208 -14.11 18.38 -8.21
CA ALA A 208 -14.57 18.53 -6.83
C ALA A 208 -15.58 19.67 -6.73
N VAL A 209 -16.87 19.37 -6.81
CA VAL A 209 -17.93 20.38 -6.91
C VAL A 209 -18.54 20.65 -5.54
N LEU A 210 -18.50 21.90 -5.10
CA LEU A 210 -19.10 22.34 -3.83
C LEU A 210 -20.57 22.73 -4.02
N GLU A 211 -21.44 22.16 -3.21
CA GLU A 211 -22.85 22.53 -3.07
C GLU A 211 -23.06 23.34 -1.79
N GLY A 212 -23.42 24.62 -1.96
CA GLY A 212 -23.61 25.57 -0.88
C GLY A 212 -22.40 26.48 -0.64
N THR A 213 -22.37 27.16 0.52
CA THR A 213 -21.29 28.07 0.90
C THR A 213 -21.17 28.10 2.42
N GLY A 214 -19.94 28.14 2.94
CA GLY A 214 -19.68 28.18 4.38
C GLY A 214 -19.68 26.80 5.04
N VAL A 215 -19.59 26.79 6.37
CA VAL A 215 -19.57 25.58 7.19
C VAL A 215 -20.86 24.76 6.99
N GLY A 216 -20.71 23.44 6.86
CA GLY A 216 -21.83 22.52 6.62
C GLY A 216 -22.16 22.27 5.14
N SER A 217 -21.58 23.04 4.22
CA SER A 217 -21.65 22.74 2.78
C SER A 217 -20.94 21.41 2.45
N VAL A 218 -21.30 20.81 1.31
CA VAL A 218 -20.82 19.49 0.90
C VAL A 218 -20.10 19.62 -0.44
N ARG A 219 -18.89 19.09 -0.53
CA ARG A 219 -18.11 18.99 -1.77
C ARG A 219 -18.07 17.53 -2.22
N TYR A 220 -18.41 17.30 -3.48
CA TYR A 220 -18.38 15.99 -4.11
C TYR A 220 -17.10 15.88 -4.94
N ALA A 221 -16.09 15.21 -4.39
CA ALA A 221 -14.82 14.99 -5.05
C ALA A 221 -14.85 13.65 -5.79
N ARG A 222 -14.84 13.73 -7.13
CA ARG A 222 -14.87 12.57 -8.04
C ARG A 222 -13.48 12.27 -8.56
N PHE A 223 -13.22 10.99 -8.71
CA PHE A 223 -11.99 10.42 -9.23
C PHE A 223 -12.34 9.41 -10.34
N GLU A 224 -11.33 8.99 -11.10
CA GLU A 224 -11.48 7.92 -12.09
C GLU A 224 -11.97 6.61 -11.47
N GLY A 225 -12.60 5.76 -12.28
CA GLY A 225 -13.16 4.50 -11.81
C GLY A 225 -14.33 4.69 -10.84
N ASP A 226 -15.13 5.73 -11.06
CA ASP A 226 -16.36 6.07 -10.33
C ASP A 226 -16.19 6.24 -8.81
N VAL A 227 -14.98 6.57 -8.37
CA VAL A 227 -14.69 6.84 -6.96
C VAL A 227 -15.22 8.22 -6.57
N LEU A 228 -16.02 8.25 -5.51
CA LEU A 228 -16.58 9.47 -4.94
C LEU A 228 -16.19 9.61 -3.47
N PHE A 229 -15.67 10.79 -3.13
CA PHE A 229 -15.52 11.25 -1.76
C PHE A 229 -16.51 12.37 -1.48
N VAL A 230 -17.28 12.21 -0.41
CA VAL A 230 -18.20 13.22 0.11
C VAL A 230 -17.47 13.97 1.21
N GLU A 231 -17.22 15.24 0.97
CA GLU A 231 -16.44 16.09 1.86
C GLU A 231 -17.36 17.12 2.50
N LYS A 232 -17.47 17.12 3.82
CA LYS A 232 -18.30 18.08 4.56
C LYS A 232 -17.43 19.18 5.14
N VAL A 233 -17.71 20.43 4.78
CA VAL A 233 -16.96 21.59 5.27
C VAL A 233 -17.15 21.74 6.78
N THR A 234 -16.04 21.72 7.51
CA THR A 234 -15.98 21.90 8.97
C THR A 234 -15.47 23.27 9.38
N GLU A 235 -14.70 23.93 8.51
CA GLU A 235 -14.14 25.27 8.75
C GLU A 235 -14.12 26.07 7.46
N TRP A 236 -14.47 27.35 7.54
CA TRP A 236 -14.52 28.26 6.41
C TRP A 236 -14.06 29.66 6.82
N GLU A 237 -12.84 30.01 6.42
CA GLU A 237 -12.34 31.37 6.49
C GLU A 237 -11.99 31.84 5.07
N GLU A 238 -12.83 32.71 4.53
CA GLU A 238 -12.71 33.20 3.15
C GLU A 238 -11.29 33.69 2.86
N ASN A 239 -10.71 33.19 1.77
CA ASN A 239 -9.34 33.48 1.30
C ASN A 239 -8.20 33.08 2.26
N LYS A 240 -8.49 32.27 3.29
CA LYS A 240 -7.51 31.86 4.30
C LYS A 240 -7.48 30.38 4.55
N ARG A 241 -8.62 29.76 4.85
CA ARG A 241 -8.65 28.38 5.37
C ARG A 241 -9.94 27.66 5.01
N LEU A 242 -9.80 26.42 4.55
CA LEU A 242 -10.91 25.54 4.20
C LEU A 242 -10.61 24.13 4.72
N SER A 243 -11.37 23.69 5.71
CA SER A 243 -11.25 22.35 6.31
C SER A 243 -12.51 21.54 6.07
N PHE A 244 -12.35 20.24 5.86
CA PHE A 244 -13.46 19.32 5.60
C PHE A 244 -13.18 17.94 6.15
N SER A 245 -14.24 17.27 6.63
CA SER A 245 -14.23 15.84 6.91
C SER A 245 -14.51 15.08 5.62
N ILE A 246 -13.85 13.95 5.41
CA ILE A 246 -13.93 13.16 4.19
C ILE A 246 -14.60 11.83 4.50
N ALA A 247 -15.56 11.43 3.67
CA ALA A 247 -16.15 10.10 3.69
C ALA A 247 -16.12 9.50 2.28
N ALA A 248 -15.48 8.36 2.12
CA ALA A 248 -15.50 7.62 0.87
C ALA A 248 -16.86 6.92 0.68
N ASP A 249 -17.40 6.95 -0.54
CA ASP A 249 -18.56 6.14 -0.90
C ASP A 249 -18.14 4.69 -1.20
N THR A 250 -17.56 4.03 -0.19
CA THR A 250 -16.87 2.73 -0.32
C THR A 250 -17.76 1.65 -0.93
N LYS A 251 -19.08 1.74 -0.78
CA LYS A 251 -20.05 0.76 -1.31
C LYS A 251 -20.18 0.79 -2.83
N ASN A 252 -19.93 1.95 -3.44
CA ASN A 252 -20.09 2.15 -4.87
C ASN A 252 -18.75 2.16 -5.62
N ILE A 253 -17.62 2.06 -4.91
CA ILE A 253 -16.32 1.91 -5.55
C ILE A 253 -16.24 0.54 -6.23
N PRO A 254 -15.99 0.47 -7.55
CA PRO A 254 -15.79 -0.80 -8.23
C PRO A 254 -14.63 -1.58 -7.58
N PRO A 255 -14.77 -2.90 -7.36
CA PRO A 255 -13.70 -3.74 -6.79
C PRO A 255 -12.41 -3.76 -7.62
N THR A 256 -12.47 -3.26 -8.85
CA THR A 256 -11.34 -3.13 -9.77
C THR A 256 -10.56 -1.84 -9.60
N THR A 257 -11.08 -0.85 -8.86
CA THR A 257 -10.47 0.50 -8.77
C THR A 257 -9.43 0.59 -7.67
N PHE A 258 -9.67 -0.05 -6.52
CA PHE A 258 -8.66 -0.22 -5.47
C PHE A 258 -8.48 -1.71 -5.19
N ASP A 259 -7.27 -2.11 -4.79
CA ASP A 259 -7.08 -3.37 -4.11
C ASP A 259 -7.91 -3.36 -2.82
N GLU A 260 -8.60 -4.45 -2.51
CA GLU A 260 -9.47 -4.59 -1.33
C GLU A 260 -8.78 -4.10 -0.05
N HIS A 261 -7.47 -4.30 0.06
CA HIS A 261 -6.65 -3.92 1.22
C HIS A 261 -6.24 -2.45 1.31
N VAL A 262 -6.30 -1.72 0.20
CA VAL A 262 -5.92 -0.29 0.12
C VAL A 262 -7.15 0.58 -0.15
N THR A 263 -8.34 -0.01 -0.09
CA THR A 263 -9.61 0.70 -0.24
C THR A 263 -9.73 1.83 0.78
N ILE A 264 -9.95 3.05 0.30
CA ILE A 264 -10.18 4.22 1.17
C ILE A 264 -11.57 4.11 1.81
N GLY A 265 -11.65 4.39 3.11
CA GLY A 265 -12.83 4.09 3.93
C GLY A 265 -12.92 2.62 4.34
N GLY A 266 -11.92 1.82 3.97
CA GLY A 266 -11.80 0.41 4.33
C GLY A 266 -11.25 0.19 5.74
N PRO A 267 -11.17 -1.06 6.19
CA PRO A 267 -10.76 -1.39 7.56
C PRO A 267 -9.30 -1.03 7.86
N TYR A 268 -8.43 -0.99 6.85
CA TYR A 268 -6.99 -0.80 7.02
C TYR A 268 -6.51 0.63 6.82
N PHE A 269 -7.20 1.39 5.97
CA PHE A 269 -6.80 2.72 5.57
C PHE A 269 -8.01 3.62 5.33
N ASP A 270 -7.94 4.84 5.83
CA ASP A 270 -9.00 5.83 5.66
C ASP A 270 -8.41 7.24 5.62
N VAL A 271 -9.05 8.14 4.89
CA VAL A 271 -8.68 9.56 4.86
C VAL A 271 -9.83 10.31 5.52
N LEU A 272 -9.55 10.90 6.68
CA LEU A 272 -10.58 11.41 7.60
C LEU A 272 -10.86 12.89 7.40
N HIS A 273 -9.80 13.68 7.22
CA HIS A 273 -9.89 15.13 7.13
C HIS A 273 -8.92 15.67 6.09
N GLY A 274 -9.30 16.79 5.48
CA GLY A 274 -8.44 17.59 4.63
C GLY A 274 -8.51 19.06 5.03
N THR A 275 -7.38 19.76 4.97
CA THR A 275 -7.30 21.20 5.26
C THR A 275 -6.45 21.89 4.21
N TYR A 276 -7.00 22.92 3.59
CA TYR A 276 -6.24 23.92 2.86
C TYR A 276 -6.05 25.16 3.72
N TRP A 277 -4.86 25.76 3.68
CA TRP A 277 -4.68 27.13 4.14
C TRP A 277 -3.74 27.91 3.23
N ILE A 278 -4.02 29.20 3.12
CA ILE A 278 -3.34 30.15 2.25
C ILE A 278 -2.50 31.08 3.12
N GLU A 279 -1.19 31.00 2.97
CA GLU A 279 -0.24 31.92 3.58
C GLU A 279 0.10 33.02 2.56
N ALA A 280 -0.34 34.26 2.82
CA ALA A 280 -0.08 35.38 1.92
C ALA A 280 1.37 35.87 2.06
N LEU A 281 2.12 35.88 0.96
CA LEU A 281 3.48 36.46 0.89
C LEU A 281 3.47 37.88 0.31
N GLY A 282 2.33 38.33 -0.23
CA GLY A 282 2.13 39.63 -0.84
C GLY A 282 0.75 39.71 -1.53
N PRO A 283 0.47 40.77 -2.32
CA PRO A 283 -0.81 40.92 -3.00
C PRO A 283 -1.06 39.83 -4.06
N ASP A 284 -0.03 39.42 -4.80
CA ASP A 284 -0.12 38.48 -5.93
C ASP A 284 0.75 37.23 -5.75
N ARG A 285 1.00 36.85 -4.50
CA ARG A 285 1.83 35.70 -4.16
C ARG A 285 1.40 35.06 -2.85
N VAL A 286 1.24 33.75 -2.87
CA VAL A 286 0.89 32.96 -1.68
C VAL A 286 1.66 31.64 -1.63
N VAL A 287 1.75 31.05 -0.44
CA VAL A 287 2.00 29.61 -0.28
C VAL A 287 0.66 28.95 0.02
N LEU A 288 0.26 28.00 -0.84
CA LEU A 288 -0.90 27.15 -0.57
C LEU A 288 -0.41 25.88 0.09
N HIS A 289 -0.98 25.55 1.24
CA HIS A 289 -0.72 24.32 1.95
C HIS A 289 -1.93 23.40 1.88
N LEU A 290 -1.65 22.10 1.85
CA LEU A 290 -2.64 21.05 1.96
C LEU A 290 -2.16 20.02 2.98
N SER A 291 -2.99 19.75 3.97
CA SER A 291 -2.82 18.61 4.87
C SER A 291 -4.00 17.64 4.77
N SER A 292 -3.73 16.38 5.07
CA SER A 292 -4.79 15.41 5.32
C SER A 292 -4.43 14.50 6.47
N ASP A 293 -5.43 14.12 7.25
CA ASP A 293 -5.32 13.16 8.35
C ASP A 293 -5.83 11.80 7.87
N GLN A 294 -5.02 10.77 8.07
CA GLN A 294 -5.33 9.41 7.67
C GLN A 294 -5.32 8.46 8.85
N ARG A 295 -6.23 7.48 8.84
CA ARG A 295 -6.22 6.33 9.75
C ARG A 295 -5.44 5.19 9.13
N LEU A 296 -4.50 4.61 9.87
CA LEU A 296 -3.88 3.34 9.57
C LEU A 296 -4.22 2.31 10.66
N SER A 297 -4.73 1.16 10.24
CA SER A 297 -5.15 0.08 11.15
C SER A 297 -4.63 -1.27 10.65
N THR A 298 -3.30 -1.40 10.50
CA THR A 298 -2.63 -2.62 10.00
C THR A 298 -1.86 -3.35 11.11
N GLY A 299 -1.47 -4.62 10.89
CA GLY A 299 -0.56 -5.33 11.80
C GLY A 299 0.86 -4.76 11.86
N PHE A 300 1.21 -3.82 10.97
CA PHE A 300 2.58 -3.33 10.75
C PHE A 300 2.64 -1.83 10.46
N ASN A 301 1.88 -1.01 11.20
CA ASN A 301 1.83 0.45 11.00
C ASN A 301 3.20 1.11 10.89
N PHE A 302 4.21 0.61 11.61
CA PHE A 302 5.58 1.13 11.54
C PHE A 302 6.18 1.13 10.12
N TYR A 303 5.74 0.21 9.26
CA TYR A 303 6.16 0.08 7.87
C TYR A 303 5.18 0.80 6.92
N SER A 304 3.88 0.55 7.07
CA SER A 304 2.86 1.13 6.18
C SER A 304 2.78 2.65 6.26
N GLN A 305 3.05 3.26 7.43
CA GLN A 305 3.05 4.71 7.61
C GLN A 305 3.94 5.47 6.61
N TRP A 306 5.14 4.94 6.32
CA TRP A 306 6.10 5.60 5.45
C TRP A 306 5.57 5.69 4.03
N TRP A 307 5.00 4.58 3.55
CA TRP A 307 4.38 4.48 2.24
C TRP A 307 3.13 5.34 2.13
N THR A 308 2.29 5.33 3.16
CA THR A 308 1.08 6.17 3.21
C THR A 308 1.42 7.65 3.12
N VAL A 309 2.33 8.16 3.96
CA VAL A 309 2.72 9.57 3.93
C VAL A 309 3.33 9.94 2.58
N TRP A 310 4.19 9.07 2.02
CA TRP A 310 4.79 9.32 0.70
C TRP A 310 3.73 9.37 -0.42
N LEU A 311 2.82 8.39 -0.48
CA LEU A 311 1.74 8.34 -1.47
C LEU A 311 0.81 9.56 -1.35
N MET A 312 0.43 9.91 -0.11
CA MET A 312 -0.43 11.07 0.15
C MET A 312 0.26 12.37 -0.23
N ASN A 313 1.57 12.52 0.07
CA ASN A 313 2.32 13.70 -0.35
C ASN A 313 2.40 13.83 -1.87
N ASP A 314 2.61 12.73 -2.61
CA ASP A 314 2.62 12.77 -4.08
C ASP A 314 1.23 13.16 -4.65
N LEU A 315 0.16 12.59 -4.09
CA LEU A 315 -1.22 12.92 -4.48
C LEU A 315 -1.59 14.38 -4.16
N GLN A 316 -1.28 14.86 -2.95
CA GLN A 316 -1.52 16.24 -2.56
C GLN A 316 -0.71 17.20 -3.44
N SER A 317 0.57 16.90 -3.69
CA SER A 317 1.42 17.69 -4.58
C SER A 317 0.88 17.75 -6.00
N TYR A 318 0.30 16.63 -6.47
CA TYR A 318 -0.35 16.57 -7.77
C TYR A 318 -1.55 17.52 -7.86
N ILE A 319 -2.44 17.50 -6.85
CA ILE A 319 -3.61 18.39 -6.77
C ILE A 319 -3.16 19.86 -6.68
N LEU A 320 -2.17 20.16 -5.84
CA LEU A 320 -1.61 21.50 -5.68
C LEU A 320 -1.02 22.06 -6.99
N ARG A 321 -0.38 21.23 -7.82
CA ARG A 321 0.13 21.65 -9.14
C ARG A 321 -0.99 22.06 -10.09
N ILE A 322 -2.11 21.34 -10.08
CA ILE A 322 -3.30 21.70 -10.90
C ILE A 322 -3.87 23.03 -10.43
N ILE A 323 -4.05 23.20 -9.11
CA ILE A 323 -4.55 24.46 -8.53
C ILE A 323 -3.63 25.63 -8.89
N LYS A 324 -2.31 25.46 -8.75
CA LYS A 324 -1.32 26.48 -9.14
C LYS A 324 -1.48 26.88 -10.60
N ALA A 325 -1.52 25.90 -11.51
CA ALA A 325 -1.61 26.17 -12.94
C ALA A 325 -2.89 26.93 -13.31
N ARG A 326 -4.02 26.64 -12.65
CA ARG A 326 -5.29 27.37 -12.85
C ARG A 326 -5.23 28.78 -12.26
N ALA A 327 -4.82 28.91 -10.99
CA ALA A 327 -4.76 30.19 -10.30
C ALA A 327 -3.82 31.20 -10.98
N GLU A 328 -2.72 30.73 -11.57
CA GLU A 328 -1.77 31.60 -12.29
C GLU A 328 -2.22 31.99 -13.71
N ARG A 329 -3.19 31.27 -14.29
CA ARG A 329 -3.82 31.62 -15.57
C ARG A 329 -4.97 32.61 -15.40
N ASP A 330 -5.67 32.58 -14.27
CA ASP A 330 -6.77 33.49 -13.90
C ASP A 330 -6.30 34.92 -13.57
N ARG A 331 -5.16 35.35 -14.12
CA ARG A 331 -4.54 36.67 -13.89
C ARG A 331 -5.21 37.79 -14.65
#